data_AF-A0A4V1TUI1-F1
#
_entry.id   AF-A0A4V1TUI1-F1
#
_cell.length_a   1.000
_cell.length_b   1.000
_cell.length_c   1.000
_cell.angle_alpha   90.00
_cell.angle_beta   90.00
_cell.angle_gamma   90.00
#
_symmetry.space_group_name_H-M   'P 1'
#
loop_
_entity.id
_entity.type
_entity.pdbx_description
1 polymer ?
#
loop_
_entity_poly.entity_id
_entity_poly.type
_entity_poly.pdbx_seq_one_letter_code
_entity_poly.pdbx_strand_id
1 'polypeptide(L)'
;MALLFYERAIALNRERHQKLKIQLKANHFAFAKKTNSVLIAGSEFAEAAREYPIVFVGNEGGPFTLAALVGLNDKDNVLVNDNGSWEPDTYIPAFIRRYPFVLAGSEGAESLTVCVDEAYAG
;
A
#
# COMPACT_ATOMS: atom_id res chain seq x y z
N MET A 1 -0.86 12.97 1.33
CA MET A 1 -0.25 11.75 0.73
C MET A 1 -0.58 10.58 1.64
N ALA A 2 -1.07 9.40 1.26
CA ALA A 2 -1.48 8.84 -0.01
C ALA A 2 -2.56 7.79 0.32
N LEU A 3 -3.84 8.06 0.03
CA LEU A 3 -4.90 7.04 -0.03
C LEU A 3 -5.02 6.60 -1.49
N LEU A 4 -3.91 6.18 -2.10
CA LEU A 4 -3.81 6.06 -3.57
C LEU A 4 -4.87 5.11 -4.17
N PHE A 5 -5.35 4.16 -3.37
CA PHE A 5 -6.33 3.13 -3.73
C PHE A 5 -7.33 2.79 -2.61
N TYR A 6 -7.37 3.57 -1.51
CA TYR A 6 -8.33 3.35 -0.43
C TYR A 6 -9.61 4.13 -0.71
N GLU A 7 -10.76 3.46 -0.74
CA GLU A 7 -12.03 4.11 -1.09
C GLU A 7 -12.83 4.51 0.15
N ARG A 8 -12.90 3.63 1.17
CA ARG A 8 -13.65 3.87 2.41
C ARG A 8 -12.88 3.40 3.64
N ALA A 9 -11.73 4.02 3.89
CA ALA A 9 -10.94 3.79 5.09
C ALA A 9 -11.64 4.36 6.34
N ILE A 10 -12.15 3.49 7.21
CA ILE A 10 -12.80 3.87 8.47
C ILE A 10 -12.14 3.19 9.67
N ALA A 11 -12.20 3.82 10.84
CA ALA A 11 -11.65 3.25 12.06
C ALA A 11 -12.28 1.89 12.38
N LEU A 12 -11.44 0.91 12.71
CA LEU A 12 -11.90 -0.41 13.10
C LEU A 12 -12.64 -0.33 14.44
N ASN A 13 -13.96 -0.48 14.37
CA ASN A 13 -14.84 -0.51 15.55
C ASN A 13 -15.24 -1.94 15.92
N ARG A 14 -15.21 -2.25 17.22
CA ARG A 14 -15.51 -3.58 17.75
C ARG A 14 -16.94 -4.01 17.44
N GLU A 15 -17.96 -3.20 17.75
CA GLU A 15 -19.36 -3.62 17.56
C GLU A 15 -19.74 -3.81 16.09
N ARG A 16 -19.34 -2.86 15.24
CA ARG A 16 -19.63 -2.80 13.81
C ARG A 16 -18.97 -3.95 13.06
N HIS A 17 -17.68 -4.21 13.32
CA HIS A 17 -16.90 -5.17 12.53
C HIS A 17 -16.78 -6.55 13.20
N GLN A 18 -17.42 -6.80 14.36
CA GLN A 18 -17.26 -8.05 15.13
C GLN A 18 -17.54 -9.34 14.32
N LYS A 19 -18.42 -9.28 13.30
CA LYS A 19 -18.80 -10.45 12.48
C LYS A 19 -18.15 -10.44 11.10
N LEU A 20 -17.42 -9.38 10.74
CA LEU A 20 -16.76 -9.29 9.45
C LEU A 20 -15.52 -10.17 9.43
N LYS A 21 -15.28 -10.77 8.28
CA LYS A 21 -14.11 -11.61 8.00
C LYS A 21 -13.48 -11.12 6.72
N ILE A 22 -12.17 -11.29 6.62
CA ILE A 22 -11.41 -11.03 5.41
C ILE A 22 -11.33 -12.31 4.60
N GLN A 23 -11.59 -12.20 3.31
CA GLN A 23 -11.36 -13.22 2.32
C GLN A 23 -10.46 -12.69 1.21
N LEU A 24 -9.19 -13.09 1.23
CA LEU A 24 -8.27 -12.77 0.14
C LEU A 24 -8.75 -13.42 -1.17
N LYS A 25 -9.07 -12.59 -2.16
CA LYS A 25 -9.44 -13.05 -3.50
C LYS A 25 -8.19 -13.32 -4.33
N ALA A 26 -8.32 -14.13 -5.38
CA ALA A 26 -7.22 -14.41 -6.30
C ALA A 26 -6.63 -13.12 -6.94
N ASN A 27 -7.48 -12.12 -7.15
CA ASN A 27 -7.12 -10.81 -7.70
C ASN A 27 -6.86 -9.75 -6.60
N HIS A 28 -6.39 -10.17 -5.41
CA HIS A 28 -6.26 -9.29 -4.24
C HIS A 28 -5.48 -8.00 -4.54
N PHE A 29 -4.47 -8.02 -5.41
CA PHE A 29 -3.63 -6.86 -5.71
C PHE A 29 -4.16 -5.96 -6.83
N ALA A 30 -5.34 -6.25 -7.39
CA ALA A 30 -5.94 -5.46 -8.47
C ALA A 30 -6.13 -3.97 -8.08
N PHE A 31 -6.28 -3.66 -6.79
CA PHE A 31 -6.37 -2.28 -6.30
C PHE A 31 -5.13 -1.43 -6.67
N ALA A 32 -3.96 -2.06 -6.81
CA ALA A 32 -2.71 -1.37 -7.06
C ALA A 32 -2.41 -1.13 -8.55
N LYS A 33 -3.25 -1.63 -9.47
CA LYS A 33 -3.00 -1.58 -10.94
C LYS A 33 -2.80 -0.15 -11.48
N LYS A 34 -3.39 0.85 -10.83
CA LYS A 34 -3.29 2.27 -11.20
C LYS A 34 -2.25 3.05 -10.39
N THR A 35 -1.27 2.37 -9.80
CA THR A 35 -0.20 2.97 -9.00
C THR A 35 1.12 2.81 -9.73
N ASN A 36 1.90 3.88 -9.93
CA ASN A 36 3.23 3.80 -10.54
C ASN A 36 4.38 3.87 -9.51
N SER A 37 4.08 4.20 -8.26
CA SER A 37 5.06 4.27 -7.18
C SER A 37 4.43 3.94 -5.82
N VAL A 38 5.20 3.28 -4.96
CA VAL A 38 4.73 2.82 -3.65
C VAL A 38 5.71 3.25 -2.57
N LEU A 39 5.21 3.88 -1.50
CA LEU A 39 6.04 4.23 -0.35
C LEU A 39 6.55 2.97 0.35
N ILE A 40 7.81 2.98 0.74
CA ILE A 40 8.45 1.89 1.49
C ILE A 40 9.09 2.43 2.77
N ALA A 41 9.10 1.62 3.83
CA ALA A 41 9.86 1.95 5.03
C ALA A 41 11.37 1.71 4.79
N GLY A 42 12.22 2.39 5.57
CA GLY A 42 13.67 2.15 5.51
C GLY A 42 14.06 0.71 5.83
N SER A 43 13.27 0.01 6.66
CA SER A 43 13.45 -1.42 6.95
C SER A 43 13.17 -2.34 5.75
N GLU A 44 12.51 -1.85 4.70
CA GLU A 44 12.22 -2.60 3.48
C GLU A 44 13.27 -2.37 2.39
N PHE A 45 14.18 -1.40 2.58
CA PHE A 45 15.09 -0.93 1.52
C PHE A 45 15.90 -2.08 0.91
N ALA A 46 16.49 -2.95 1.73
CA ALA A 46 17.35 -4.02 1.24
C ALA A 46 16.61 -5.04 0.36
N GLU A 47 15.38 -5.41 0.71
CA GLU A 47 14.59 -6.34 -0.10
C GLU A 47 13.99 -5.64 -1.32
N ALA A 48 13.46 -4.43 -1.16
CA ALA A 48 12.89 -3.66 -2.26
C ALA A 48 13.93 -3.31 -3.33
N ALA A 49 15.17 -2.97 -2.94
CA ALA A 49 16.24 -2.57 -3.86
C ALA A 49 16.68 -3.69 -4.81
N ARG A 50 16.38 -4.95 -4.49
CA ARG A 50 16.71 -6.11 -5.33
C ARG A 50 15.81 -6.20 -6.55
N GLU A 51 14.57 -5.75 -6.41
CA GLU A 51 13.51 -5.91 -7.40
C GLU A 51 13.08 -4.58 -8.04
N TYR A 52 13.29 -3.45 -7.35
CA TYR A 52 12.77 -2.15 -7.74
C TYR A 52 13.84 -1.04 -7.74
N PRO A 53 13.77 -0.11 -8.70
CA PRO A 53 14.37 1.20 -8.52
C PRO A 53 13.74 1.89 -7.32
N ILE A 54 14.58 2.35 -6.38
CA ILE A 54 14.16 3.15 -5.23
C ILE A 54 14.44 4.62 -5.51
N VAL A 55 13.42 5.47 -5.34
CA VAL A 55 13.52 6.92 -5.46
C VAL A 55 13.31 7.60 -4.11
N PHE A 56 13.92 8.76 -3.96
CA PHE A 56 13.80 9.63 -2.79
C PHE A 56 12.87 10.79 -3.14
N VAL A 57 11.70 10.83 -2.52
CA VAL A 57 10.65 11.82 -2.76
C VAL A 57 10.72 12.87 -1.65
N GLY A 58 10.93 14.13 -2.04
CA GLY A 58 11.00 15.26 -1.12
C GLY A 58 11.41 16.53 -1.85
N ASN A 59 11.45 17.64 -1.10
CA ASN A 59 11.98 18.90 -1.63
C ASN A 59 13.50 18.93 -1.51
N GLU A 60 14.13 19.88 -2.22
CA GLU A 60 15.56 20.17 -2.05
C GLU A 60 15.86 20.46 -0.56
N GLY A 61 16.84 19.76 0.00
CA GLY A 61 17.18 19.84 1.43
C GLY A 61 16.41 18.87 2.36
N GLY A 62 15.41 18.14 1.87
CA GLY A 62 14.68 17.11 2.63
C GLY A 62 13.57 17.65 3.55
N PRO A 63 12.95 16.77 4.38
CA PRO A 63 13.21 15.33 4.51
C PRO A 63 12.77 14.54 3.27
N PHE A 64 13.38 13.36 3.07
CA PHE A 64 13.05 12.46 1.98
C PHE A 64 12.25 11.25 2.45
N THR A 65 11.26 10.86 1.66
CA THR A 65 10.55 9.58 1.80
C THR A 65 11.02 8.62 0.71
N LEU A 66 11.13 7.34 1.04
CA LEU A 66 11.50 6.30 0.07
C LEU A 66 10.26 5.81 -0.68
N ALA A 67 10.38 5.64 -1.99
CA ALA A 67 9.37 4.99 -2.80
C ALA A 67 10.01 4.00 -3.78
N ALA A 68 9.39 2.83 -3.93
CA ALA A 68 9.69 1.88 -5.00
C ALA A 68 8.92 2.28 -6.26
N LEU A 69 9.58 2.34 -7.41
CA LEU A 69 8.92 2.50 -8.70
C LEU A 69 8.34 1.15 -9.15
N VAL A 70 7.04 1.14 -9.44
CA VAL A 70 6.27 -0.04 -9.88
C VAL A 70 5.68 0.12 -11.28
N GLY A 71 5.96 1.26 -11.92
CA GLY A 71 5.65 1.52 -13.32
C GLY A 71 6.25 2.85 -13.77
N LEU A 72 6.42 3.01 -15.09
CA LEU A 72 7.01 4.22 -15.67
C LEU A 72 5.95 5.23 -16.11
N ASN A 73 4.77 4.75 -16.52
CA ASN A 73 3.67 5.60 -16.95
C ASN A 73 2.79 5.98 -15.76
N ASP A 74 2.09 7.10 -15.86
CA ASP A 74 1.05 7.43 -14.89
C ASP A 74 -0.04 6.35 -14.91
N LYS A 75 -0.51 5.98 -13.71
CA LYS A 75 -1.58 4.99 -13.49
C LYS A 75 -1.34 3.62 -14.12
N ASP A 76 -0.09 3.19 -14.16
CA ASP A 76 0.31 1.88 -14.67
C ASP A 76 1.22 1.18 -13.66
N ASN A 77 0.83 -0.01 -13.21
CA ASN A 77 1.63 -0.87 -12.35
C ASN A 77 1.99 -2.14 -13.12
N VAL A 78 3.26 -2.27 -13.50
CA VAL A 78 3.73 -3.41 -14.31
C VAL A 78 3.93 -4.68 -13.46
N LEU A 79 3.87 -4.56 -12.14
CA LEU A 79 3.96 -5.71 -11.22
C LEU A 79 2.60 -6.33 -10.92
N VAL A 80 1.50 -5.72 -11.34
CA VAL A 80 0.17 -6.34 -11.19
C VAL A 80 -0.23 -6.86 -12.56
N ASN A 81 -0.38 -8.18 -12.69
CA ASN A 81 -0.80 -8.79 -13.95
C ASN A 81 -2.31 -8.60 -14.22
N ASP A 82 -2.80 -9.11 -15.34
CA ASP A 82 -4.21 -8.94 -15.73
C ASP A 82 -5.19 -9.75 -14.86
N ASN A 83 -4.70 -10.75 -14.15
CA ASN A 83 -5.47 -11.50 -13.15
C ASN A 83 -5.53 -10.78 -11.79
N GLY A 84 -4.87 -9.63 -11.64
CA GLY A 84 -4.82 -8.87 -10.38
C GLY A 84 -3.91 -9.51 -9.32
N SER A 85 -2.99 -10.38 -9.73
CA SER A 85 -1.94 -10.91 -8.87
C SER A 85 -0.67 -10.08 -9.01
N TRP A 86 0.13 -10.02 -7.95
CA TRP A 86 1.46 -9.44 -8.02
C TRP A 86 2.39 -10.39 -8.80
N GLU A 87 3.42 -9.83 -9.42
CA GLU A 87 4.43 -10.58 -10.16
C GLU A 87 5.04 -11.66 -9.25
N PRO A 88 5.11 -12.93 -9.69
CA PRO A 88 5.68 -14.02 -8.90
C PRO A 88 7.11 -13.72 -8.45
N ASP A 89 7.49 -14.28 -7.30
CA ASP A 89 8.84 -14.21 -6.74
C ASP A 89 9.41 -12.79 -6.54
N THR A 90 8.54 -11.77 -6.59
CA THR A 90 8.93 -10.36 -6.43
C THR A 90 8.51 -9.85 -5.05
N TYR A 91 9.37 -9.07 -4.40
CA TYR A 91 9.09 -8.49 -3.08
C TYR A 91 7.85 -7.59 -3.08
N ILE A 92 6.77 -7.91 -2.36
CA ILE A 92 5.56 -7.05 -2.34
C ILE A 92 5.70 -5.99 -1.25
N PRO A 93 5.77 -4.68 -1.49
CA PRO A 93 5.92 -3.67 -0.43
C PRO A 93 4.87 -3.74 0.69
N ALA A 94 5.23 -3.40 1.93
CA ALA A 94 4.35 -3.44 3.10
C ALA A 94 3.09 -2.60 2.92
N PHE A 95 3.22 -1.46 2.24
CA PHE A 95 2.10 -0.57 1.93
C PHE A 95 1.05 -1.25 1.05
N ILE A 96 1.46 -2.19 0.19
CA ILE A 96 0.58 -3.05 -0.62
C ILE A 96 0.06 -4.21 0.23
N ARG A 97 0.94 -4.95 0.92
CA ARG A 97 0.57 -6.15 1.72
C ARG A 97 -0.46 -5.89 2.81
N ARG A 98 -0.51 -4.68 3.36
CA ARG A 98 -1.41 -4.35 4.47
C ARG A 98 -2.85 -4.06 4.06
N TYR A 99 -3.13 -3.85 2.77
CA TYR A 99 -4.50 -3.62 2.30
C TYR A 99 -5.39 -4.83 2.69
N PRO A 100 -6.60 -4.63 3.25
CA PRO A 100 -7.39 -3.40 3.31
C PRO A 100 -7.14 -2.50 4.54
N PHE A 101 -6.12 -2.76 5.35
CA PHE A 101 -5.85 -2.01 6.57
C PHE A 101 -4.90 -0.83 6.34
N VAL A 102 -5.05 0.22 7.13
CA VAL A 102 -4.15 1.37 7.17
C VAL A 102 -4.07 1.93 8.59
N LEU A 103 -2.92 2.48 8.95
CA LEU A 103 -2.76 3.23 10.20
C LEU A 103 -3.03 4.71 9.93
N ALA A 104 -3.94 5.30 10.71
CA ALA A 104 -4.27 6.71 10.66
C ALA A 104 -3.94 7.39 11.99
N GLY A 105 -3.34 8.57 11.92
CA GLY A 105 -3.01 9.40 13.07
C GLY A 105 -2.47 10.74 12.60
N SER A 106 -2.55 11.74 13.46
CA SER A 106 -1.88 13.02 13.24
C SER A 106 -0.37 12.85 13.34
N GLU A 107 0.38 13.74 12.72
CA GLU A 107 1.83 13.79 12.87
C GLU A 107 2.20 13.95 14.36
N GLY A 108 3.07 13.08 14.87
CA GLY A 108 3.45 13.06 16.29
C GLY A 108 2.45 12.40 17.25
N ALA A 109 1.38 11.75 16.76
CA ALA A 109 0.45 11.03 17.63
C ALA A 109 1.14 9.84 18.33
N GLU A 110 0.99 9.75 19.67
CA GLU A 110 1.50 8.62 20.47
C GLU A 110 0.79 7.30 20.17
N SER A 111 -0.43 7.37 19.62
CA SER A 111 -1.22 6.21 19.23
C SER A 111 -1.75 6.37 17.82
N LEU A 112 -1.70 5.28 17.07
CA LEU A 112 -2.26 5.17 15.72
C LEU A 112 -3.55 4.38 15.77
N THR A 113 -4.54 4.84 15.01
CA THR A 113 -5.80 4.12 14.83
C THR A 113 -5.66 3.16 13.65
N VAL A 114 -6.04 1.91 13.85
CA VAL A 114 -6.19 0.96 12.74
C VAL A 114 -7.50 1.25 12.03
N CYS A 115 -7.43 1.56 10.74
CA CYS A 115 -8.55 1.70 9.84
C CYS A 115 -8.63 0.51 8.88
N VAL A 116 -9.82 0.21 8.40
CA VAL A 116 -10.11 -0.79 7.38
C VAL A 116 -10.85 -0.12 6.22
N ASP A 117 -10.48 -0.46 4.99
CA ASP A 117 -11.25 -0.10 3.80
C ASP A 117 -12.49 -1.00 3.68
N GLU A 118 -13.65 -0.48 4.07
CA GLU A 118 -14.89 -1.23 3.96
C GLU A 118 -15.38 -1.40 2.52
N ALA A 119 -14.80 -0.69 1.54
CA ALA A 119 -15.09 -0.93 0.14
C ALA A 119 -14.37 -2.17 -0.40
N TYR A 120 -13.46 -2.76 0.38
CA TYR A 120 -12.76 -3.96 0.00
C TYR A 120 -13.73 -5.12 -0.26
N ALA A 121 -13.59 -5.72 -1.43
CA ALA A 121 -14.56 -6.70 -1.91
C ALA A 121 -14.44 -8.09 -1.24
N GLY A 122 -13.42 -8.34 -0.41
CA GLY A 122 -13.04 -9.67 0.08
C GLY A 122 -12.81 -9.79 1.58
#